data_AF-A0A9P6VEM4-F1
#
_entry.id   AF-A0A9P6VEM4-F1
#
_cell.length_a   1.000
_cell.length_b   1.000
_cell.length_c   1.000
_cell.angle_alpha   90.00
_cell.angle_beta   90.00
_cell.angle_gamma   90.00
#
_symmetry.space_group_name_H-M   'P 1'
#
loop_
_entity.id
_entity.type
_entity.pdbx_description
1 polymer ?
#
loop_
_entity_poly.entity_id
_entity_poly.type
_entity_poly.pdbx_seq_one_letter_code
_entity_poly.pdbx_strand_id
1 'polypeptide(L)'
;MIMDPATRSSDELGQPRMGDFANQPLYHRLGRWGADKLNNPHTITNHQRRITDLQQRLEDTERQSNEESKKRQELEKQLRYLHQQYRDEISSLHMQFDNSEANMQKQNMDLQKKLEDTQDYVFSLQRREVKITESEATAEFNSLCLSVEAWVETKLGDAIEDRAALSPVLLIPAMRKFLTWITAPGQDAFEYPDTDEFNIIAAIMLFLKMEVFDKDFYCPMGNGERSFLTSIETGMKKLEPRRGLFDL
;
A
#
# COMPACT_ATOMS: atom_id res chain seq x y z
N MET A 1 8.75 25.39 18.26
CA MET A 1 8.16 26.30 17.26
C MET A 1 6.79 25.72 16.94
N ILE A 2 5.67 26.40 17.13
CA ILE A 2 5.28 27.79 16.78
C ILE A 2 4.52 28.39 18.00
N MET A 3 5.03 29.40 18.70
CA MET A 3 4.75 30.86 18.57
C MET A 3 3.27 31.28 18.68
N ASP A 4 2.90 31.83 19.85
CA ASP A 4 1.94 32.94 19.99
C ASP A 4 2.51 34.22 19.34
N PRO A 5 1.64 35.19 18.94
CA PRO A 5 1.52 36.40 19.76
C PRO A 5 0.10 36.99 19.85
N ALA A 6 -0.07 37.97 20.75
CA ALA A 6 -1.36 38.49 21.18
C ALA A 6 -1.74 39.90 20.63
N THR A 7 -2.94 40.35 21.05
CA THR A 7 -3.40 41.75 21.29
C THR A 7 -4.18 42.57 20.24
N ARG A 8 -5.16 43.32 20.81
CA ARG A 8 -5.93 44.49 20.31
C ARG A 8 -7.08 44.25 19.31
N SER A 9 -8.15 45.07 19.29
CA SER A 9 -8.77 46.01 20.27
C SER A 9 -10.06 46.60 19.65
N SER A 10 -10.97 47.11 20.49
CA SER A 10 -11.95 48.19 20.18
C SER A 10 -13.14 47.89 19.24
N ASP A 11 -14.26 48.62 19.24
CA ASP A 11 -15.05 49.44 20.23
C ASP A 11 -16.36 49.87 19.48
N GLU A 12 -17.50 50.27 20.06
CA GLU A 12 -18.03 50.37 21.44
C GLU A 12 -19.50 49.80 21.44
N LEU A 13 -20.26 49.68 22.55
CA LEU A 13 -21.23 50.65 23.10
C LEU A 13 -21.97 49.92 24.24
N GLY A 14 -22.35 50.46 25.40
CA GLY A 14 -22.23 51.80 25.95
C GLY A 14 -22.81 51.77 27.38
N GLN A 15 -22.02 52.22 28.36
CA GLN A 15 -22.49 52.45 29.73
C GLN A 15 -23.16 53.84 29.81
N PRO A 16 -24.04 54.03 30.81
CA PRO A 16 -23.98 55.25 31.61
C PRO A 16 -23.44 54.98 33.02
N ARG A 17 -22.68 55.96 33.52
CA ARG A 17 -21.90 55.92 34.77
C ARG A 17 -22.73 56.22 36.03
N MET A 18 -22.11 55.84 37.16
CA MET A 18 -22.16 56.43 38.51
C MET A 18 -23.14 57.58 38.82
N GLY A 19 -23.70 57.51 40.02
CA GLY A 19 -24.29 58.65 40.72
C GLY A 19 -24.37 58.43 42.23
N ASP A 20 -23.24 58.48 42.93
CA ASP A 20 -23.26 58.78 44.37
C ASP A 20 -23.88 60.17 44.57
N PHE A 21 -25.08 60.24 45.13
CA PHE A 21 -25.71 61.51 45.48
C PHE A 21 -26.33 61.52 46.87
N ALA A 22 -25.70 62.35 47.71
CA ALA A 22 -26.34 63.21 48.69
C ALA A 22 -27.35 62.56 49.66
N ASN A 23 -26.77 62.14 50.77
CA ASN A 23 -27.40 62.35 52.08
C ASN A 23 -27.62 63.87 52.29
N GLN A 24 -28.81 64.40 51.98
CA GLN A 24 -29.33 65.66 52.54
C GLN A 24 -30.87 65.69 52.47
N PRO A 25 -31.56 66.23 53.50
CA PRO A 25 -33.01 66.20 53.59
C PRO A 25 -33.63 67.37 52.81
N LEU A 26 -34.82 67.18 52.23
CA LEU A 26 -35.89 68.19 52.16
C LEU A 26 -37.12 67.65 51.40
N TYR A 27 -38.12 67.16 52.16
CA TYR A 27 -39.52 67.39 51.79
C TYR A 27 -40.25 68.00 52.99
N HIS A 28 -40.08 69.31 53.15
CA HIS A 28 -41.02 70.12 53.92
C HIS A 28 -42.38 70.11 53.22
N ARG A 29 -43.32 69.28 53.71
CA ARG A 29 -44.71 69.71 53.84
C ARG A 29 -45.46 68.85 54.85
N LEU A 30 -45.77 69.45 56.00
CA LEU A 30 -46.92 69.02 56.79
C LEU A 30 -48.19 69.32 55.98
N GLY A 31 -48.50 68.44 55.02
CA GLY A 31 -49.87 68.27 54.56
C GLY A 31 -50.65 67.63 55.70
N ARG A 32 -51.46 68.43 56.39
CA ARG A 32 -52.41 67.99 57.42
C ARG A 32 -53.51 67.12 56.77
N TRP A 33 -53.16 65.90 56.36
CA TRP A 33 -54.12 64.89 55.92
C TRP A 33 -54.83 64.36 57.18
N GLY A 34 -56.14 64.53 57.23
CA GLY A 34 -56.91 64.40 58.46
C GLY A 34 -56.81 63.03 59.12
N ALA A 35 -56.39 63.02 60.40
CA ALA A 35 -56.54 61.87 61.29
C ALA A 35 -58.02 61.40 61.37
N ASP A 36 -58.96 62.30 61.08
CA ASP A 36 -60.41 62.08 61.08
C ASP A 36 -60.91 61.12 59.98
N LYS A 37 -60.03 60.64 59.08
CA LYS A 37 -60.35 59.55 58.12
C LYS A 37 -59.66 58.22 58.43
N LEU A 38 -58.78 58.17 59.43
CA LEU A 38 -58.10 56.95 59.89
C LEU A 38 -58.90 56.16 60.92
N ASN A 39 -60.00 56.72 61.46
CA ASN A 39 -60.90 56.03 62.38
C ASN A 39 -62.34 55.86 61.81
N ASN A 40 -62.46 55.74 60.49
CA ASN A 40 -63.70 55.25 59.88
C ASN A 40 -63.61 53.72 59.78
N PRO A 41 -64.45 52.93 60.48
CA PRO A 41 -64.34 51.48 60.47
C PRO A 41 -64.45 50.88 59.06
N HIS A 42 -65.16 51.54 58.13
CA HIS A 42 -65.27 51.08 56.74
C HIS A 42 -63.95 51.21 55.95
N THR A 43 -63.11 52.23 56.20
CA THR A 43 -61.82 52.33 55.50
C THR A 43 -60.84 51.29 56.04
N ILE A 44 -60.78 51.10 57.36
CA ILE A 44 -59.96 50.05 58.01
C ILE A 44 -60.37 48.66 57.49
N THR A 45 -61.67 48.32 57.47
CA THR A 45 -62.14 47.02 56.97
C THR A 45 -61.80 46.81 55.49
N ASN A 46 -61.89 47.84 54.65
CA ASN A 46 -61.51 47.74 53.24
C ASN A 46 -59.99 47.57 53.03
N HIS A 47 -59.16 48.21 53.86
CA HIS A 47 -57.71 47.97 53.86
C HIS A 47 -57.37 46.56 54.34
N GLN A 48 -58.02 46.06 55.40
CA GLN A 48 -57.80 44.71 55.92
C GLN A 48 -58.17 43.62 54.89
N ARG A 49 -59.30 43.78 54.18
CA ARG A 49 -59.68 42.89 53.06
C ARG A 49 -58.62 42.89 51.95
N ARG A 50 -58.10 44.06 51.57
CA ARG A 50 -57.04 44.16 50.55
C ARG A 50 -55.72 43.53 51.00
N ILE A 51 -55.35 43.63 52.28
CA ILE A 51 -54.17 42.95 52.83
C ILE A 51 -54.35 41.44 52.75
N THR A 52 -55.53 40.93 53.13
CA THR A 52 -55.85 39.49 53.09
C THR A 52 -55.85 38.96 51.65
N ASP A 53 -56.45 39.69 50.70
CA ASP A 53 -56.44 39.35 49.26
C ASP A 53 -55.01 39.33 48.68
N LEU A 54 -54.17 40.31 49.04
CA LEU A 54 -52.77 40.33 48.63
C LEU A 54 -51.95 39.17 49.25
N GLN A 55 -52.21 38.82 50.51
CA GLN A 55 -51.59 37.66 51.17
C GLN A 55 -51.96 36.35 50.47
N GLN A 56 -53.24 36.15 50.17
CA GLN A 56 -53.72 34.97 49.42
C GLN A 56 -53.05 34.89 48.04
N ARG A 57 -53.01 36.00 47.30
CA ARG A 57 -52.38 36.05 45.97
C ARG A 57 -50.87 35.82 46.01
N LEU A 58 -50.17 36.27 47.07
CA LEU A 58 -48.76 35.95 47.27
C LEU A 58 -48.57 34.44 47.50
N GLU A 59 -49.37 33.83 48.39
CA GLU A 59 -49.27 32.40 48.67
C GLU A 59 -49.55 31.54 47.42
N ASP A 60 -50.56 31.90 46.63
CA ASP A 60 -50.87 31.18 45.38
C ASP A 60 -49.78 31.39 44.31
N THR A 61 -49.15 32.57 44.26
CA THR A 61 -47.99 32.83 43.38
C THR A 61 -46.76 32.03 43.82
N GLU A 62 -46.50 31.91 45.13
CA GLU A 62 -45.41 31.09 45.67
C GLU A 62 -45.64 29.60 45.41
N ARG A 63 -46.87 29.11 45.55
CA ARG A 63 -47.25 27.73 45.19
C ARG A 63 -47.00 27.46 43.71
N GLN A 64 -47.47 28.33 42.82
CA GLN A 64 -47.24 28.19 41.38
C GLN A 64 -45.75 28.22 41.03
N SER A 65 -44.98 29.16 41.58
CA SER A 65 -43.53 29.26 41.41
C SER A 65 -42.80 27.99 41.86
N ASN A 66 -43.20 27.41 43.00
CA ASN A 66 -42.64 26.16 43.51
C ASN A 66 -42.99 24.95 42.63
N GLU A 67 -44.19 24.90 42.05
CA GLU A 67 -44.56 23.86 41.07
C GLU A 67 -43.77 23.99 39.76
N GLU A 68 -43.63 25.20 39.23
CA GLU A 68 -42.84 25.47 38.03
C GLU A 68 -41.36 25.15 38.25
N SER A 69 -40.82 25.46 39.44
CA SER A 69 -39.46 25.11 39.85
C SER A 69 -39.25 23.59 39.87
N LYS A 70 -40.19 22.82 40.45
CA LYS A 70 -40.15 21.34 40.42
C LYS A 70 -40.22 20.79 38.99
N LYS A 71 -41.12 21.31 38.15
CA LYS A 71 -41.25 20.92 36.73
C LYS A 71 -39.95 21.20 35.96
N ARG A 72 -39.34 22.38 36.15
CA ARG A 72 -38.04 22.75 35.56
C ARG A 72 -36.92 21.82 36.02
N GLN A 73 -36.82 21.54 37.33
CA GLN A 73 -35.78 20.67 37.88
C GLN A 73 -35.88 19.24 37.32
N GLU A 74 -37.09 18.72 37.14
CA GLU A 74 -37.31 17.40 36.56
C GLU A 74 -36.97 17.35 35.07
N LEU A 75 -37.42 18.34 34.30
CA LEU A 75 -37.08 18.45 32.88
C LEU A 75 -35.57 18.62 32.66
N GLU A 76 -34.88 19.33 33.55
CA GLU A 76 -33.42 19.49 33.54
C GLU A 76 -32.68 18.18 33.90
N LYS A 77 -33.24 17.32 34.77
CA LYS A 77 -32.69 15.95 34.98
C LYS A 77 -32.85 15.10 33.73
N GLN A 78 -34.01 15.14 33.08
CA GLN A 78 -34.28 14.39 31.85
C GLN A 78 -33.35 14.85 30.72
N LEU A 79 -33.16 16.16 30.56
CA LEU A 79 -32.18 16.71 29.62
C LEU A 79 -30.75 16.24 29.94
N ARG A 80 -30.30 16.30 31.20
CA ARG A 80 -28.98 15.78 31.59
C ARG A 80 -28.80 14.30 31.26
N TYR A 81 -29.81 13.48 31.54
CA TYR A 81 -29.78 12.04 31.23
C TYR A 81 -29.66 11.80 29.73
N LEU A 82 -30.52 12.43 28.92
CA LEU A 82 -30.51 12.29 27.46
C LEU A 82 -29.20 12.80 26.84
N HIS A 83 -28.65 13.90 27.36
CA HIS A 83 -27.38 14.46 26.89
C HIS A 83 -26.20 13.54 27.23
N GLN A 84 -26.23 12.85 28.38
CA GLN A 84 -25.25 11.83 28.72
C GLN A 84 -25.38 10.59 27.81
N GLN A 85 -26.60 10.11 27.53
CA GLN A 85 -26.80 9.00 26.59
C GLN A 85 -26.24 9.28 25.21
N TYR A 86 -26.56 10.43 24.60
CA TYR A 86 -26.02 10.80 23.30
C TYR A 86 -24.49 10.98 23.32
N ARG A 87 -23.92 11.46 24.42
CA ARG A 87 -22.47 11.58 24.57
C ARG A 87 -21.79 10.21 24.56
N ASP A 88 -22.35 9.24 25.27
CA ASP A 88 -21.82 7.88 25.34
C ASP A 88 -21.99 7.13 24.02
N GLU A 89 -23.11 7.34 23.32
CA GLU A 89 -23.36 6.82 21.96
C GLU A 89 -22.38 7.40 20.94
N ILE A 90 -22.18 8.72 20.92
CA ILE A 90 -21.18 9.39 20.05
C ILE A 90 -19.77 8.86 20.35
N SER A 91 -19.43 8.65 21.62
CA SER A 91 -18.12 8.08 22.02
C SER A 91 -17.96 6.64 21.52
N SER A 92 -19.00 5.80 21.64
CA SER A 92 -18.98 4.43 21.12
C SER A 92 -18.84 4.39 19.60
N LEU A 93 -19.55 5.26 18.88
CA LEU A 93 -19.46 5.37 17.42
C LEU A 93 -18.08 5.81 16.95
N HIS A 94 -17.43 6.77 17.62
CA HIS A 94 -16.05 7.14 17.33
C HIS A 94 -15.10 5.96 17.53
N MET A 95 -15.18 5.26 18.67
CA MET A 95 -14.32 4.09 18.91
C MET A 95 -14.56 2.98 17.87
N GLN A 96 -15.79 2.77 17.39
CA GLN A 96 -16.07 1.81 16.33
C GLN A 96 -15.49 2.26 14.98
N PHE A 97 -15.59 3.55 14.66
CA PHE A 97 -15.01 4.15 13.46
C PHE A 97 -13.49 4.03 13.44
N ASP A 98 -12.81 4.45 14.51
CA ASP A 98 -11.34 4.39 14.64
C ASP A 98 -10.82 2.95 14.51
N ASN A 99 -11.49 1.99 15.13
CA ASN A 99 -11.17 0.56 15.02
C ASN A 99 -11.39 0.03 13.59
N SER A 100 -12.45 0.47 12.92
CA SER A 100 -12.73 0.09 11.52
C SER A 100 -11.69 0.68 10.57
N GLU A 101 -11.30 1.94 10.77
CA GLU A 101 -10.26 2.61 9.99
C GLU A 101 -8.91 1.90 10.17
N ALA A 102 -8.48 1.65 11.41
CA ALA A 102 -7.24 0.93 11.69
C ALA A 102 -7.20 -0.47 11.06
N ASN A 103 -8.32 -1.20 11.08
CA ASN A 103 -8.44 -2.50 10.41
C ASN A 103 -8.33 -2.38 8.88
N MET A 104 -9.01 -1.40 8.26
CA MET A 104 -8.93 -1.17 6.81
C MET A 104 -7.54 -0.70 6.36
N GLN A 105 -6.86 0.16 7.14
CA GLN A 105 -5.49 0.57 6.87
C GLN A 105 -4.54 -0.64 6.92
N LYS A 106 -4.66 -1.49 7.96
CA LYS A 106 -3.88 -2.73 8.07
C LYS A 106 -4.12 -3.68 6.90
N GLN A 107 -5.38 -3.91 6.52
CA GLN A 107 -5.72 -4.75 5.36
C GLN A 107 -5.14 -4.20 4.06
N ASN A 108 -5.16 -2.88 3.84
CA ASN A 108 -4.53 -2.26 2.68
C ASN A 108 -3.01 -2.49 2.66
N MET A 109 -2.32 -2.33 3.79
CA MET A 109 -0.88 -2.61 3.88
C MET A 109 -0.57 -4.09 3.60
N ASP A 110 -1.32 -5.02 4.17
CA ASP A 110 -1.16 -6.46 3.93
C ASP A 110 -1.41 -6.83 2.45
N LEU A 111 -2.38 -6.17 1.78
CA LEU A 111 -2.66 -6.36 0.35
C LEU A 111 -1.60 -5.74 -0.55
N GLN A 112 -1.12 -4.53 -0.25
CA GLN A 112 -0.02 -3.88 -0.96
C GLN A 112 1.25 -4.72 -0.90
N LYS A 113 1.60 -5.22 0.30
CA LYS A 113 2.74 -6.12 0.46
C LYS A 113 2.57 -7.41 -0.35
N LYS A 114 1.41 -8.06 -0.29
CA LYS A 114 1.15 -9.28 -1.09
C LYS A 114 1.25 -9.02 -2.59
N LEU A 115 0.87 -7.82 -3.05
CA LEU A 115 0.99 -7.42 -4.45
C LEU A 115 2.47 -7.25 -4.85
N GLU A 116 3.28 -6.61 -4.00
CA GLU A 116 4.74 -6.50 -4.15
C GLU A 116 5.41 -7.89 -4.15
N ASP A 117 5.17 -8.71 -3.13
CA ASP A 117 5.69 -10.09 -3.01
C ASP A 117 5.32 -10.95 -4.25
N THR A 118 4.09 -10.80 -4.77
CA THR A 118 3.62 -11.51 -5.98
C THR A 118 4.25 -10.98 -7.25
N GLN A 119 4.43 -9.66 -7.35
CA GLN A 119 5.07 -9.01 -8.50
C GLN A 119 6.53 -9.44 -8.61
N ASP A 120 7.28 -9.43 -7.51
CA ASP A 120 8.65 -9.90 -7.44
C ASP A 120 8.76 -11.40 -7.73
N TYR A 121 7.83 -12.21 -7.21
CA TYR A 121 7.75 -13.63 -7.57
C TYR A 121 7.54 -13.84 -9.08
N VAL A 122 6.61 -13.12 -9.70
CA VAL A 122 6.37 -13.18 -11.16
C VAL A 122 7.61 -12.74 -11.95
N PHE A 123 8.29 -11.66 -11.55
CA PHE A 123 9.54 -11.24 -12.20
C PHE A 123 10.71 -12.20 -11.95
N SER A 124 10.73 -12.94 -10.84
CA SER A 124 11.72 -14.00 -10.60
C SER A 124 11.50 -15.24 -11.48
N LEU A 125 10.24 -15.55 -11.81
CA LEU A 125 9.86 -16.65 -12.71
C LEU A 125 10.06 -16.33 -14.19
N GLN A 126 10.04 -15.05 -14.57
CA GLN A 126 10.39 -14.65 -15.92
C GLN A 126 11.86 -15.00 -16.18
N ARG A 127 12.10 -15.95 -17.10
CA ARG A 127 13.43 -16.17 -17.67
C ARG A 127 13.93 -14.83 -18.18
N ARG A 128 15.01 -14.32 -17.57
CA ARG A 128 15.81 -13.25 -18.15
C ARG A 128 16.46 -13.81 -19.40
N GLU A 129 15.79 -13.67 -20.54
CA GLU A 129 16.37 -13.92 -21.85
C GLU A 129 17.55 -12.96 -22.00
N VAL A 130 18.75 -13.47 -21.75
CA VAL A 130 19.98 -12.77 -22.11
C VAL A 130 20.00 -12.73 -23.63
N LYS A 131 19.55 -11.60 -24.18
CA LYS A 131 19.59 -11.33 -25.61
C LYS A 131 21.04 -11.06 -25.99
N ILE A 132 21.77 -12.14 -26.22
CA ILE A 132 23.12 -12.09 -26.78
C ILE A 132 23.05 -11.24 -28.05
N THR A 133 23.84 -10.17 -28.07
CA THR A 133 23.87 -9.28 -29.24
C THR A 133 24.65 -9.94 -30.38
N GLU A 134 24.37 -9.57 -31.64
CA GLU A 134 25.11 -10.11 -32.80
C GLU A 134 26.63 -9.90 -32.66
N SER A 135 27.04 -8.75 -32.13
CA SER A 135 28.44 -8.43 -31.79
C SER A 135 29.04 -9.35 -30.71
N GLU A 136 28.26 -9.72 -29.71
CA GLU A 136 28.68 -10.59 -28.61
C GLU A 136 28.76 -12.06 -29.07
N ALA A 137 27.77 -12.53 -29.84
CA ALA A 137 27.82 -13.84 -30.49
C ALA A 137 29.02 -13.97 -31.45
N THR A 138 29.35 -12.90 -32.19
CA THR A 138 30.53 -12.87 -33.05
C THR A 138 31.83 -12.89 -32.24
N ALA A 139 31.89 -12.17 -31.10
CA ALA A 139 33.06 -12.17 -30.22
C ALA A 139 33.29 -13.54 -29.56
N GLU A 140 32.24 -14.18 -29.06
CA GLU A 140 32.28 -15.54 -28.49
C GLU A 140 32.66 -16.58 -29.55
N PHE A 141 32.12 -16.49 -30.77
CA PHE A 141 32.52 -17.37 -31.88
C PHE A 141 33.99 -17.22 -32.26
N ASN A 142 34.50 -15.98 -32.33
CA ASN A 142 35.92 -15.74 -32.57
C ASN A 142 36.80 -16.27 -31.41
N SER A 143 36.34 -16.14 -30.16
CA SER A 143 37.04 -16.71 -29.00
C SER A 143 37.06 -18.24 -29.04
N LEU A 144 35.99 -18.88 -29.52
CA LEU A 144 35.94 -20.32 -29.76
C LEU A 144 36.94 -20.75 -30.85
N CYS A 145 37.00 -20.04 -31.99
CA CYS A 145 37.97 -20.33 -33.06
C CYS A 145 39.41 -20.29 -32.51
N LEU A 146 39.79 -19.20 -31.86
CA LEU A 146 41.13 -19.02 -31.25
C LEU A 146 41.42 -20.10 -30.18
N SER A 147 40.40 -20.54 -29.43
CA SER A 147 40.55 -21.62 -28.44
C SER A 147 40.77 -22.98 -29.09
N VAL A 148 40.14 -23.25 -30.24
CA VAL A 148 40.37 -24.47 -31.03
C VAL A 148 41.76 -24.44 -31.65
N GLU A 149 42.16 -23.32 -32.25
CA GLU A 149 43.50 -23.10 -32.83
C GLU A 149 44.60 -23.35 -31.78
N ALA A 150 44.56 -22.65 -30.64
CA ALA A 150 45.54 -22.81 -29.56
C ALA A 150 45.54 -24.22 -28.95
N TRP A 151 44.38 -24.90 -28.89
CA TRP A 151 44.29 -26.29 -28.44
C TRP A 151 44.96 -27.25 -29.42
N VAL A 152 44.77 -27.06 -30.74
CA VAL A 152 45.43 -27.86 -31.78
C VAL A 152 46.93 -27.59 -31.77
N GLU A 153 47.39 -26.33 -31.78
CA GLU A 153 48.82 -25.98 -31.71
C GLU A 153 49.49 -26.66 -30.50
N THR A 154 48.90 -26.53 -29.30
CA THR A 154 49.44 -27.14 -28.08
C THR A 154 49.44 -28.68 -28.14
N LYS A 155 48.34 -29.31 -28.57
CA LYS A 155 48.19 -30.77 -28.48
C LYS A 155 48.75 -31.53 -29.68
N LEU A 156 48.78 -30.92 -30.84
CA LEU A 156 49.36 -31.50 -32.04
C LEU A 156 50.87 -31.29 -32.08
N GLY A 157 51.41 -30.16 -31.59
CA GLY A 157 52.84 -29.97 -31.37
C GLY A 157 53.42 -31.08 -30.49
N ASP A 158 52.86 -31.26 -29.28
CA ASP A 158 53.20 -32.35 -28.35
C ASP A 158 53.18 -33.74 -29.07
N ALA A 159 52.16 -33.99 -29.89
CA ALA A 159 51.93 -35.30 -30.51
C ALA A 159 52.74 -35.55 -31.80
N ILE A 160 53.17 -34.50 -32.52
CA ILE A 160 54.04 -34.61 -33.69
C ILE A 160 55.48 -34.88 -33.26
N GLU A 161 55.95 -34.30 -32.15
CA GLU A 161 57.24 -34.66 -31.56
C GLU A 161 57.26 -36.14 -31.11
N ASP A 162 56.18 -36.62 -30.49
CA ASP A 162 55.99 -38.04 -30.13
C ASP A 162 55.75 -38.98 -31.34
N ARG A 163 55.41 -38.45 -32.53
CA ARG A 163 55.14 -39.25 -33.75
C ARG A 163 56.35 -40.06 -34.21
N ALA A 164 57.56 -39.64 -33.83
CA ALA A 164 58.80 -40.41 -34.03
C ALA A 164 58.82 -41.77 -33.29
N ALA A 165 57.94 -41.96 -32.29
CA ALA A 165 57.89 -43.15 -31.44
C ALA A 165 56.69 -44.09 -31.70
N LEU A 166 55.73 -43.73 -32.56
CA LEU A 166 54.43 -44.42 -32.65
C LEU A 166 54.25 -45.32 -33.90
N SER A 167 54.01 -46.60 -33.61
CA SER A 167 53.75 -47.68 -34.57
C SER A 167 52.38 -47.54 -35.28
N PRO A 168 52.22 -47.98 -36.56
CA PRO A 168 51.02 -47.73 -37.40
C PRO A 168 49.75 -48.53 -37.02
N VAL A 169 49.56 -48.90 -35.75
CA VAL A 169 48.66 -49.99 -35.34
C VAL A 169 47.28 -49.54 -34.80
N LEU A 170 47.09 -48.25 -34.45
CA LEU A 170 45.87 -47.81 -33.74
C LEU A 170 44.96 -46.86 -34.54
N LEU A 171 44.45 -47.34 -35.68
CA LEU A 171 43.31 -46.74 -36.38
C LEU A 171 41.98 -47.04 -35.63
N ILE A 172 41.81 -46.35 -34.50
CA ILE A 172 40.59 -46.42 -33.66
C ILE A 172 39.35 -46.04 -34.52
N PRO A 173 38.20 -46.73 -34.40
CA PRO A 173 37.00 -46.42 -35.21
C PRO A 173 36.52 -44.97 -35.12
N ALA A 174 36.72 -44.30 -33.98
CA ALA A 174 36.46 -42.87 -33.80
C ALA A 174 37.37 -42.00 -34.69
N MET A 175 38.65 -42.35 -34.81
CA MET A 175 39.63 -41.66 -35.66
C MET A 175 39.25 -41.78 -37.14
N ARG A 176 38.70 -42.94 -37.56
CA ARG A 176 38.17 -43.11 -38.91
C ARG A 176 36.97 -42.19 -39.18
N LYS A 177 36.06 -41.99 -38.21
CA LYS A 177 34.97 -41.00 -38.33
C LYS A 177 35.51 -39.58 -38.40
N PHE A 178 36.50 -39.23 -37.59
CA PHE A 178 37.14 -37.92 -37.64
C PHE A 178 37.72 -37.61 -39.02
N LEU A 179 38.43 -38.57 -39.63
CA LEU A 179 38.95 -38.43 -41.00
C LEU A 179 37.84 -38.21 -42.05
N THR A 180 36.60 -38.69 -41.84
CA THR A 180 35.49 -38.39 -42.77
C THR A 180 34.99 -36.95 -42.72
N TRP A 181 35.38 -36.16 -41.71
CA TRP A 181 35.13 -34.71 -41.67
C TRP A 181 36.20 -33.91 -42.42
N ILE A 182 37.34 -34.52 -42.76
CA ILE A 182 38.36 -33.90 -43.59
C ILE A 182 38.00 -34.14 -45.06
N THR A 183 37.88 -33.06 -45.82
CA THR A 183 37.60 -33.12 -47.27
C THR A 183 38.73 -33.85 -48.01
N ALA A 184 38.46 -34.48 -49.17
CA ALA A 184 39.50 -35.18 -49.91
C ALA A 184 40.74 -34.30 -50.22
N PRO A 185 40.63 -33.03 -50.65
CA PRO A 185 41.80 -32.16 -50.79
C PRO A 185 42.56 -31.89 -49.48
N GLY A 186 41.87 -31.91 -48.33
CA GLY A 186 42.52 -31.82 -47.01
C GLY A 186 43.19 -33.14 -46.58
N GLN A 187 42.70 -34.29 -47.08
CA GLN A 187 43.38 -35.57 -46.89
C GLN A 187 44.67 -35.64 -47.73
N ASP A 188 44.62 -35.16 -48.97
CA ASP A 188 45.80 -35.03 -49.84
C ASP A 188 46.79 -33.98 -49.28
N ALA A 189 46.30 -32.94 -48.61
CA ALA A 189 47.14 -31.87 -48.07
C ALA A 189 48.13 -32.34 -46.99
N PHE A 190 47.81 -33.40 -46.20
CA PHE A 190 48.72 -33.98 -45.19
C PHE A 190 50.08 -34.48 -45.75
N GLU A 191 50.25 -34.54 -47.06
CA GLU A 191 51.57 -34.80 -47.68
C GLU A 191 52.51 -33.58 -47.61
N TYR A 192 51.98 -32.38 -47.36
CA TYR A 192 52.74 -31.13 -47.25
C TYR A 192 52.96 -30.73 -45.78
N PRO A 193 54.17 -30.26 -45.42
CA PRO A 193 54.47 -29.80 -44.07
C PRO A 193 53.57 -28.62 -43.67
N ASP A 194 53.36 -28.48 -42.37
CA ASP A 194 52.61 -27.39 -41.73
C ASP A 194 51.12 -27.30 -42.14
N THR A 195 50.55 -28.35 -42.77
CA THR A 195 49.12 -28.42 -43.11
C THR A 195 48.28 -29.22 -42.11
N ASP A 196 48.90 -30.13 -41.34
CA ASP A 196 48.25 -31.03 -40.40
C ASP A 196 47.34 -30.28 -39.41
N GLU A 197 47.82 -29.15 -38.88
CA GLU A 197 47.10 -28.27 -37.95
C GLU A 197 45.81 -27.71 -38.57
N PHE A 198 45.90 -27.08 -39.75
CA PHE A 198 44.76 -26.48 -40.43
C PHE A 198 43.69 -27.52 -40.80
N ASN A 199 44.11 -28.71 -41.23
CA ASN A 199 43.20 -29.81 -41.54
C ASN A 199 42.46 -30.32 -40.28
N ILE A 200 43.14 -30.37 -39.14
CA ILE A 200 42.55 -30.78 -37.85
C ILE A 200 41.63 -29.70 -37.27
N ILE A 201 42.02 -28.41 -37.34
CA ILE A 201 41.17 -27.27 -36.97
C ILE A 201 39.88 -27.29 -37.79
N ALA A 202 39.98 -27.45 -39.11
CA ALA A 202 38.82 -27.50 -40.01
C ALA A 202 37.88 -28.67 -39.67
N ALA A 203 38.41 -29.85 -39.34
CA ALA A 203 37.61 -31.01 -38.93
C ALA A 203 36.88 -30.79 -37.58
N ILE A 204 37.54 -30.17 -36.60
CA ILE A 204 36.94 -29.83 -35.31
C ILE A 204 35.83 -28.80 -35.50
N MET A 205 36.07 -27.74 -36.29
CA MET A 205 35.06 -26.73 -36.58
C MET A 205 33.86 -27.28 -37.36
N LEU A 206 34.09 -28.21 -38.30
CA LEU A 206 33.00 -28.90 -39.01
C LEU A 206 32.19 -29.82 -38.08
N PHE A 207 32.85 -30.52 -37.15
CA PHE A 207 32.17 -31.30 -36.12
C PHE A 207 31.31 -30.41 -35.23
N LEU A 208 31.85 -29.30 -34.71
CA LEU A 208 31.09 -28.34 -33.90
C LEU A 208 29.90 -27.76 -34.70
N LYS A 209 30.09 -27.48 -35.99
CA LYS A 209 29.00 -27.08 -36.88
C LYS A 209 27.90 -28.14 -36.90
N MET A 210 28.20 -29.38 -37.28
CA MET A 210 27.18 -30.43 -37.45
C MET A 210 26.53 -30.89 -36.14
N GLU A 211 27.29 -30.99 -35.05
CA GLU A 211 26.86 -31.64 -33.82
C GLU A 211 26.43 -30.65 -32.72
N VAL A 212 26.73 -29.35 -32.88
CA VAL A 212 26.33 -28.29 -31.93
C VAL A 212 25.50 -27.22 -32.63
N PHE A 213 26.01 -26.56 -33.67
CA PHE A 213 25.37 -25.37 -34.25
C PHE A 213 24.20 -25.67 -35.23
N ASP A 214 24.29 -26.72 -36.02
CA ASP A 214 23.26 -27.16 -36.99
C ASP A 214 22.13 -27.97 -36.31
N LYS A 215 22.21 -28.23 -35.00
CA LYS A 215 21.12 -28.86 -34.24
C LYS A 215 20.15 -27.81 -33.73
N ASP A 216 18.86 -28.14 -33.78
CA ASP A 216 17.81 -27.35 -33.15
C ASP A 216 18.02 -27.31 -31.62
N PHE A 217 18.60 -26.21 -31.11
CA PHE A 217 18.79 -25.96 -29.67
C PHE A 217 17.48 -25.94 -28.87
N TYR A 218 16.37 -25.65 -29.55
CA TYR A 218 15.05 -25.97 -29.02
C TYR A 218 14.86 -27.47 -29.09
N CYS A 219 15.11 -28.13 -27.94
CA CYS A 219 14.71 -29.50 -27.61
C CYS A 219 13.68 -30.02 -28.62
N PRO A 220 14.06 -30.97 -29.52
CA PRO A 220 13.13 -31.52 -30.50
C PRO A 220 12.12 -32.38 -29.75
N MET A 221 11.13 -31.70 -29.16
CA MET A 221 9.95 -32.30 -28.57
C MET A 221 9.31 -33.10 -29.68
N GLY A 222 9.35 -34.42 -29.53
CA GLY A 222 8.75 -35.33 -30.47
C GLY A 222 7.27 -35.00 -30.67
N ASN A 223 6.72 -35.53 -31.76
CA ASN A 223 5.32 -35.27 -32.11
C ASN A 223 4.36 -35.67 -30.96
N GLY A 224 4.76 -36.63 -30.11
CA GLY A 224 4.04 -37.01 -28.89
C GLY A 224 4.06 -35.91 -27.82
N GLU A 225 5.24 -35.46 -27.40
CA GLU A 225 5.45 -34.42 -26.39
C GLU A 225 4.77 -33.10 -26.77
N ARG A 226 4.85 -32.73 -28.06
CA ARG A 226 4.17 -31.55 -28.60
C ARG A 226 2.64 -31.69 -28.51
N SER A 227 2.09 -32.85 -28.86
CA SER A 227 0.65 -33.11 -28.75
C SER A 227 0.14 -33.11 -27.29
N PHE A 228 0.98 -33.58 -26.35
CA PHE A 228 0.70 -33.56 -24.92
C PHE A 228 0.64 -32.14 -24.37
N LEU A 229 1.62 -31.29 -24.70
CA LEU A 229 1.61 -29.87 -24.30
C LEU A 229 0.43 -29.10 -24.90
N THR A 230 0.10 -29.30 -26.18
CA THR A 230 -1.10 -28.69 -26.79
C THR A 230 -2.39 -29.19 -26.13
N SER A 231 -2.43 -30.44 -25.66
CA SER A 231 -3.56 -30.99 -24.90
C SER A 231 -3.70 -30.34 -23.52
N ILE A 232 -2.59 -30.12 -22.81
CA ILE A 232 -2.56 -29.37 -21.53
C ILE A 232 -3.01 -27.93 -21.76
N GLU A 233 -2.44 -27.22 -22.75
CA GLU A 233 -2.79 -25.84 -23.06
C GLU A 233 -4.28 -25.70 -23.39
N THR A 234 -4.82 -26.63 -24.19
CA THR A 234 -6.25 -26.68 -24.53
C THR A 234 -7.12 -27.02 -23.32
N GLY A 235 -6.62 -27.84 -22.39
CA GLY A 235 -7.27 -28.10 -21.09
C GLY A 235 -7.30 -26.85 -20.22
N MET A 236 -6.17 -26.16 -20.08
CA MET A 236 -6.03 -24.94 -19.29
C MET A 236 -6.88 -23.79 -19.85
N LYS A 237 -6.99 -23.64 -21.18
CA LYS A 237 -7.91 -22.67 -21.82
C LYS A 237 -9.39 -22.93 -21.54
N LYS A 238 -9.76 -24.16 -21.15
CA LYS A 238 -11.13 -24.54 -20.75
C LYS A 238 -11.37 -24.42 -19.24
N LEU A 239 -10.33 -24.16 -18.44
CA LEU A 239 -10.49 -23.83 -17.04
C LEU A 239 -10.83 -22.34 -16.94
N GLU A 240 -12.11 -22.03 -16.76
CA GLU A 240 -12.46 -20.70 -16.26
C GLU A 240 -11.77 -20.49 -14.91
N PRO A 241 -11.01 -19.40 -14.70
CA PRO A 241 -10.41 -19.12 -13.41
C PRO A 241 -11.53 -18.94 -12.40
N ARG A 242 -11.53 -19.74 -11.32
CA ARG A 242 -12.48 -19.63 -10.19
C ARG A 242 -12.34 -18.27 -9.49
N ARG A 243 -12.96 -17.24 -10.06
CA ARG A 243 -13.23 -15.95 -9.42
C ARG A 243 -14.45 -16.12 -8.52
N GLY A 244 -14.24 -16.62 -7.31
CA GLY A 244 -15.33 -16.87 -6.38
C GLY A 244 -14.94 -17.83 -5.25
N LEU A 245 -14.20 -17.31 -4.28
CA LEU A 245 -14.07 -17.88 -2.93
C LEU A 245 -13.66 -16.77 -1.94
N PHE A 246 -14.40 -15.67 -2.01
CA PHE A 246 -14.47 -14.61 -1.01
C PHE A 246 -15.94 -14.42 -0.60
N ASP A 247 -16.55 -15.53 -0.17
CA ASP A 247 -17.82 -15.55 0.57
C ASP A 247 -17.56 -16.36 1.84
N LEU A 248 -17.18 -15.65 2.92
CA LEU A 248 -17.28 -15.95 4.37
C LEU A 248 -16.35 -15.03 5.17
#